data_AF-A0A4R0HMT7-F1
#
_entry.id   AF-A0A4R0HMT7-F1
#
_cell.length_a   1.000
_cell.length_b   1.000
_cell.length_c   1.000
_cell.angle_alpha   90.00
_cell.angle_beta   90.00
_cell.angle_gamma   90.00
#
_symmetry.space_group_name_H-M   'P 1'
#
loop_
_entity.id
_entity.type
_entity.pdbx_description
1 polymer ?
#
loop_
_entity_poly.entity_id
_entity_poly.type
_entity_poly.pdbx_seq_one_letter_code
_entity_poly.pdbx_strand_id
1 'polypeptide(L)'
;MISTLGQVAPDVLHDLAVRNGVCVRPVLSRLTDTATGEQLVIPIPCGSTQERQCPPCADRARKLRMQQCREGWHRDDEVPAASDDDADEDTGSEDETPSDVEESARRVRSTRRRQDAPDLPRVPMDNRTVGTTFTAPDGRTYRPSMFLTLTLPSYGKVGPDGTPLDPGSYDYHRAAMDALHFPKLVDRFWQNLRRCAGYKVQYFATVEAQRRLAPHLHAAVRGVIPRQVVKDVVAATYHQLWWPQCTEPAYTGDDLPRWDDYAGAFLDPHTGTPLPTWEQALDSIGDDLAATPAHVVKLGTQLDYQGIIADADDKVGKAIGYLTKYLAKSIADTYGDDDTITTAQAMHLDRLHREVRWLPCSPTCSNWLRYGVQPKDAEAGMRPGWCPSKAHDRHHLGLGGRRVLVSRQWTGKTLTDHKADRAEVVRQTLAMAGVDMPDTDRYATTTQLEDGMPRFIWTPVDRNNDDDLPTWHGVLTRGINERIRWRTQYEQAKQRANGPPADARSATDTDDAANSAA
;
A
#
# COMPACT_ATOMS: atom_id res chain seq x y z
N MET A 1 -24.90 -22.66 -27.06
CA MET A 1 -26.27 -22.48 -26.52
C MET A 1 -26.23 -21.79 -25.15
N ILE A 2 -26.08 -20.47 -25.10
CA ILE A 2 -26.61 -19.61 -24.01
C ILE A 2 -26.92 -18.25 -24.66
N SER A 3 -28.13 -18.13 -25.22
CA SER A 3 -28.63 -16.90 -25.88
C SER A 3 -29.73 -16.23 -25.04
N THR A 4 -29.66 -16.40 -23.72
CA THR A 4 -30.72 -16.01 -22.75
C THR A 4 -30.14 -15.29 -21.53
N LEU A 5 -28.99 -14.61 -21.65
CA LEU A 5 -28.46 -13.81 -20.53
C LEU A 5 -29.15 -12.44 -20.39
N GLY A 6 -29.97 -11.98 -21.34
CA GLY A 6 -30.74 -10.73 -21.21
C GLY A 6 -31.78 -10.71 -20.08
N GLN A 7 -31.90 -11.79 -19.31
CA GLN A 7 -32.82 -11.95 -18.17
C GLN A 7 -32.09 -12.19 -16.83
N VAL A 8 -30.76 -12.08 -16.77
CA VAL A 8 -30.03 -12.31 -15.52
C VAL A 8 -30.12 -11.07 -14.64
N ALA A 9 -30.57 -11.27 -13.41
CA ALA A 9 -30.65 -10.20 -12.42
C ALA A 9 -29.24 -9.60 -12.16
N PRO A 10 -29.12 -8.27 -11.94
CA PRO A 10 -27.83 -7.61 -11.83
C PRO A 10 -26.90 -8.17 -10.75
N ASP A 11 -27.45 -8.61 -9.63
CA ASP A 11 -26.75 -9.30 -8.53
C ASP A 11 -26.17 -10.65 -8.98
N VAL A 12 -26.97 -11.46 -9.67
CA VAL A 12 -26.51 -12.75 -10.23
C VAL A 12 -25.41 -12.54 -11.27
N LEU A 13 -25.55 -11.52 -12.13
CA LEU A 13 -24.54 -11.19 -13.13
C LEU A 13 -23.25 -10.69 -12.48
N HIS A 14 -23.37 -9.87 -11.42
CA HIS A 14 -22.25 -9.43 -10.61
C HIS A 14 -21.50 -10.64 -10.01
N ASP A 15 -22.21 -11.57 -9.38
CA ASP A 15 -21.61 -12.77 -8.79
C ASP A 15 -20.95 -13.68 -9.84
N LEU A 16 -21.57 -13.82 -11.01
CA LEU A 16 -20.96 -14.55 -12.14
C LEU A 16 -19.69 -13.86 -12.63
N ALA A 17 -19.66 -12.53 -12.70
CA ALA A 17 -18.47 -11.77 -13.06
C ALA A 17 -17.36 -11.98 -12.01
N VAL A 18 -17.70 -11.92 -10.71
CA VAL A 18 -16.76 -12.19 -9.61
C VAL A 18 -16.18 -13.59 -9.73
N ARG A 19 -17.02 -14.62 -9.86
CA ARG A 19 -16.59 -16.04 -9.99
C ARG A 19 -15.69 -16.29 -11.18
N ASN A 20 -15.89 -15.56 -12.29
CA ASN A 20 -15.07 -15.70 -13.50
C ASN A 20 -13.86 -14.75 -13.53
N GLY A 21 -13.68 -13.88 -12.53
CA GLY A 21 -12.55 -12.94 -12.49
C GLY A 21 -12.67 -11.79 -13.49
N VAL A 22 -13.90 -11.39 -13.84
CA VAL A 22 -14.22 -10.25 -14.71
C VAL A 22 -14.42 -8.99 -13.86
N CYS A 23 -13.87 -7.86 -14.28
CA CYS A 23 -14.04 -6.60 -13.56
C CYS A 23 -15.54 -6.22 -13.48
N VAL A 24 -16.05 -5.96 -12.28
CA VAL A 24 -17.45 -5.58 -12.03
C VAL A 24 -17.73 -4.09 -12.23
N ARG A 25 -16.67 -3.28 -12.35
CA ARG A 25 -16.72 -1.82 -12.52
C ARG A 25 -15.83 -1.34 -13.67
N PRO A 26 -15.95 -1.88 -14.88
CA PRO A 26 -15.06 -1.51 -15.98
C PRO A 26 -15.19 -0.01 -16.30
N VAL A 27 -14.06 0.62 -16.60
CA VAL A 27 -13.99 1.97 -17.15
C VAL A 27 -14.11 1.86 -18.66
N LEU A 28 -15.02 2.62 -19.25
CA LEU A 28 -15.19 2.63 -20.70
C LEU A 28 -14.25 3.65 -21.32
N SER A 29 -13.49 3.23 -22.33
CA SER A 29 -12.68 4.11 -23.14
C SER A 29 -13.01 3.90 -24.61
N ARG A 30 -13.02 5.01 -25.36
CA ARG A 30 -13.25 5.04 -26.79
C ARG A 30 -11.91 4.99 -27.50
N LEU A 31 -11.70 3.90 -28.24
CA LEU A 31 -10.61 3.73 -29.18
C LEU A 31 -11.04 4.29 -30.53
N THR A 32 -10.21 5.14 -31.14
CA THR A 32 -10.38 5.63 -32.51
C THR A 32 -9.16 5.23 -33.33
N ASP A 33 -9.36 4.48 -34.42
CA ASP A 33 -8.33 4.24 -35.44
C ASP A 33 -8.34 5.44 -36.40
N THR A 34 -7.29 6.25 -36.36
CA THR A 34 -7.18 7.48 -37.17
C THR A 34 -6.96 7.19 -38.65
N ALA A 35 -6.53 5.98 -39.02
CA ALA A 35 -6.41 5.59 -40.44
C ALA A 35 -7.76 5.29 -41.08
N THR A 36 -8.69 4.68 -40.33
CA THR A 36 -9.99 4.23 -40.86
C THR A 36 -11.15 5.11 -40.42
N GLY A 37 -10.97 5.90 -39.36
CA GLY A 37 -12.04 6.62 -38.68
C GLY A 37 -12.94 5.74 -37.81
N GLU A 38 -12.65 4.42 -37.71
CA GLU A 38 -13.46 3.49 -36.94
C GLU A 38 -13.31 3.77 -35.43
N GLN A 39 -14.44 3.74 -34.73
CA GLN A 39 -14.48 3.90 -33.28
C GLN A 39 -15.03 2.67 -32.60
N LEU A 40 -14.42 2.29 -31.49
CA LEU A 40 -14.87 1.18 -30.65
C LEU A 40 -14.83 1.58 -29.18
N VAL A 41 -15.90 1.28 -28.45
CA VAL A 41 -15.92 1.41 -26.98
C VAL A 41 -15.38 0.12 -26.34
N ILE A 42 -14.28 0.23 -25.62
CA ILE A 42 -13.57 -0.87 -25.00
C ILE A 42 -13.70 -0.76 -23.47
N PRO A 43 -14.18 -1.82 -22.79
CA PRO A 43 -14.21 -1.88 -21.34
C PRO A 43 -12.82 -2.26 -20.77
N ILE A 44 -12.24 -1.36 -19.99
CA ILE A 44 -10.95 -1.53 -19.32
C ILE A 44 -11.21 -1.91 -17.85
N PRO A 45 -10.52 -2.92 -17.30
CA PRO A 45 -10.61 -3.24 -15.87
C PRO A 45 -10.25 -2.02 -14.98
N CYS A 46 -11.00 -1.79 -13.91
CA CYS A 46 -10.82 -0.60 -13.07
C CYS A 46 -9.50 -0.50 -12.30
N GLY A 47 -8.76 -1.61 -12.19
CA GLY A 47 -7.49 -1.63 -11.45
C GLY A 47 -7.60 -1.48 -9.94
N SER A 48 -8.82 -1.46 -9.37
CA SER A 48 -9.00 -1.35 -7.91
C SER A 48 -8.22 -2.43 -7.18
N THR A 49 -7.44 -2.02 -6.18
CA THR A 49 -6.74 -2.91 -5.25
C THR A 49 -7.59 -3.27 -4.03
N GLN A 50 -8.81 -2.73 -3.90
CA GLN A 50 -9.70 -3.01 -2.77
C GLN A 50 -10.78 -4.02 -3.15
N GLU A 51 -10.86 -5.11 -2.39
CA GLU A 51 -11.79 -6.22 -2.60
C GLU A 51 -13.24 -5.75 -2.58
N ARG A 52 -13.61 -4.94 -1.57
CA ARG A 52 -14.94 -4.34 -1.45
C ARG A 52 -15.39 -3.52 -2.66
N GLN A 53 -14.45 -2.97 -3.43
CA GLN A 53 -14.76 -2.17 -4.62
C GLN A 53 -14.85 -3.03 -5.89
N CYS A 54 -13.95 -3.99 -6.04
CA CYS A 54 -13.93 -4.91 -7.17
C CYS A 54 -13.08 -6.15 -6.83
N PRO A 55 -13.68 -7.24 -6.32
CA PRO A 55 -12.93 -8.42 -5.90
C PRO A 55 -12.02 -9.01 -7.01
N PRO A 56 -12.45 -9.08 -8.29
CA PRO A 56 -11.61 -9.61 -9.37
C PRO A 56 -10.35 -8.80 -9.68
N CYS A 57 -10.40 -7.48 -9.59
CA CYS A 57 -9.24 -6.63 -9.84
C CYS A 57 -8.28 -6.67 -8.64
N ALA A 58 -8.83 -6.69 -7.42
CA ALA A 58 -8.05 -6.79 -6.20
C ALA A 58 -7.31 -8.13 -6.09
N ASP A 59 -7.95 -9.25 -6.45
CA ASP A 59 -7.31 -10.57 -6.54
C ASP A 59 -6.18 -10.59 -7.59
N ARG A 60 -6.40 -9.97 -8.76
CA ARG A 60 -5.36 -9.84 -9.79
C ARG A 60 -4.15 -9.04 -9.30
N ALA A 61 -4.40 -7.90 -8.63
CA ALA A 61 -3.34 -7.09 -8.02
C ALA A 61 -2.60 -7.85 -6.91
N ARG A 62 -3.33 -8.60 -6.08
CA ARG A 62 -2.76 -9.46 -5.04
C ARG A 62 -1.85 -10.54 -5.64
N LYS A 63 -2.30 -11.26 -6.67
CA LYS A 63 -1.50 -12.29 -7.36
C LYS A 63 -0.24 -11.73 -8.01
N LEU A 64 -0.33 -10.53 -8.60
CA LEU A 64 0.83 -9.82 -9.15
C LEU A 64 1.85 -9.50 -8.04
N ARG A 65 1.39 -9.03 -6.88
CA ARG A 65 2.26 -8.76 -5.72
C ARG A 65 2.83 -10.04 -5.10
N MET A 66 2.10 -11.16 -5.10
CA MET A 66 2.63 -12.47 -4.68
C MET A 66 3.81 -12.91 -5.55
N GLN A 67 3.68 -12.75 -6.87
CA GLN A 67 4.78 -13.03 -7.80
C GLN A 67 5.98 -12.11 -7.55
N GLN A 68 5.76 -10.80 -7.46
CA GLN A 68 6.83 -9.84 -7.14
C GLN A 68 7.56 -10.20 -5.84
N CYS A 69 6.82 -10.59 -4.80
CA CYS A 69 7.40 -11.05 -3.53
C CYS A 69 8.25 -12.32 -3.74
N ARG A 70 7.71 -13.31 -4.46
CA ARG A 70 8.41 -14.58 -4.73
C ARG A 70 9.70 -14.40 -5.50
N GLU A 71 9.68 -13.59 -6.56
CA GLU A 71 10.84 -13.36 -7.43
C GLU A 71 12.01 -12.67 -6.71
N GLY A 72 11.74 -11.82 -5.71
CA GLY A 72 12.78 -11.04 -5.05
C GLY A 72 13.33 -11.63 -3.74
N TRP A 73 12.59 -12.51 -3.04
CA TRP A 73 12.91 -12.83 -1.64
C TRP A 73 14.19 -13.63 -1.43
N HIS A 74 14.38 -14.68 -2.23
CA HIS A 74 15.55 -15.55 -2.14
C HIS A 74 16.52 -15.39 -3.30
N ARG A 75 16.45 -14.24 -3.99
CA ARG A 75 17.32 -13.90 -5.11
C ARG A 75 18.80 -13.95 -4.68
N ASP A 76 19.63 -14.58 -5.50
CA ASP A 76 21.04 -14.85 -5.25
C ASP A 76 22.00 -14.03 -6.13
N ASP A 77 21.47 -13.34 -7.13
CA ASP A 77 22.15 -12.37 -7.97
C ASP A 77 21.86 -10.92 -7.56
N GLU A 78 22.82 -10.03 -7.85
CA GLU A 78 22.69 -8.61 -7.58
C GLU A 78 21.74 -7.95 -8.58
N VAL A 79 20.84 -7.11 -8.06
CA VAL A 79 19.98 -6.27 -8.89
C VAL A 79 20.74 -4.96 -9.16
N PRO A 80 20.96 -4.57 -10.43
CA PRO A 80 21.60 -3.31 -10.77
C PRO A 80 20.94 -2.14 -10.03
N ALA A 81 21.73 -1.11 -9.73
CA ALA A 81 21.12 0.14 -9.27
C ALA A 81 20.21 0.67 -10.37
N ALA A 82 18.97 1.04 -10.01
CA ALA A 82 18.08 1.75 -10.94
C ALA A 82 18.78 3.03 -11.42
N SER A 83 18.56 3.38 -12.69
CA SER A 83 19.05 4.66 -13.22
C SER A 83 18.27 5.81 -12.57
N ASP A 84 18.87 7.00 -12.47
CA ASP A 84 18.17 8.17 -11.89
C ASP A 84 16.92 8.56 -12.71
N ASP A 85 16.81 8.11 -13.97
CA ASP A 85 15.66 8.31 -14.86
C ASP A 85 14.44 7.43 -14.51
N ASP A 86 14.61 6.39 -13.69
CA ASP A 86 13.52 5.50 -13.23
C ASP A 86 12.78 6.04 -11.98
N ALA A 87 12.98 7.32 -11.65
CA ALA A 87 12.60 7.91 -10.35
C ALA A 87 11.09 8.00 -10.09
N ASP A 88 10.21 7.89 -11.09
CA ASP A 88 8.84 8.42 -10.98
C ASP A 88 7.66 7.41 -10.87
N GLU A 89 7.85 6.08 -10.85
CA GLU A 89 6.66 5.18 -10.85
C GLU A 89 6.41 4.29 -9.62
N ASP A 90 7.37 3.97 -8.74
CA ASP A 90 7.08 3.05 -7.60
C ASP A 90 7.65 3.45 -6.24
N THR A 91 8.17 4.68 -6.09
CA THR A 91 8.54 5.24 -4.77
C THR A 91 8.23 6.72 -4.64
N GLY A 92 6.97 7.09 -4.87
CA GLY A 92 6.43 8.37 -4.41
C GLY A 92 6.39 8.38 -2.88
N SER A 93 7.48 8.85 -2.28
CA SER A 93 7.38 9.77 -1.15
C SER A 93 6.72 11.03 -1.70
N GLU A 94 5.40 11.15 -1.53
CA GLU A 94 4.78 12.48 -1.52
C GLU A 94 5.25 13.17 -0.24
N ASP A 95 6.48 13.67 -0.30
CA ASP A 95 6.97 14.85 0.42
C ASP A 95 8.39 15.14 -0.09
N GLU A 96 8.54 16.35 -0.63
CA GLU A 96 9.77 17.00 -1.11
C GLU A 96 10.27 16.59 -2.51
N THR A 97 9.59 17.08 -3.56
CA THR A 97 10.32 17.55 -4.74
C THR A 97 11.27 18.68 -4.31
N PRO A 98 12.59 18.62 -4.60
CA PRO A 98 13.43 19.79 -4.50
C PRO A 98 13.01 20.70 -5.65
N SER A 99 12.21 21.70 -5.35
CA SER A 99 12.07 22.82 -6.27
C SER A 99 13.44 23.49 -6.34
N ASP A 100 13.93 23.73 -7.56
CA ASP A 100 15.09 24.60 -7.84
C ASP A 100 14.69 26.06 -7.53
N VAL A 101 14.44 26.33 -6.24
CA VAL A 101 14.40 27.66 -5.68
C VAL A 101 15.75 27.91 -5.04
N GLU A 102 16.30 29.07 -5.36
CA GLU A 102 17.55 29.62 -4.88
C GLU A 102 17.83 29.25 -3.41
N GLU A 103 19.12 29.00 -3.16
CA GLU A 103 19.81 28.58 -1.94
C GLU A 103 19.33 29.29 -0.65
N SER A 104 18.10 29.03 -0.21
CA SER A 104 17.61 29.43 1.10
C SER A 104 18.14 28.44 2.12
N ALA A 105 18.80 28.96 3.16
CA ALA A 105 19.49 28.19 4.17
C ALA A 105 18.61 27.04 4.69
N ARG A 106 18.95 25.81 4.29
CA ARG A 106 18.23 24.59 4.68
C ARG A 106 18.10 24.56 6.20
N ARG A 107 16.88 24.71 6.73
CA ARG A 107 16.60 24.80 8.18
C ARG A 107 17.02 23.50 8.88
N VAL A 108 18.23 23.48 9.45
CA VAL A 108 18.76 22.35 10.24
C VAL A 108 18.11 22.37 11.62
N ARG A 109 16.98 21.67 11.75
CA ARG A 109 16.35 21.49 13.07
C ARG A 109 17.21 20.58 13.93
N SER A 110 17.51 21.03 15.15
CA SER A 110 18.15 20.23 16.18
C SER A 110 17.28 19.01 16.50
N THR A 111 17.67 17.83 16.03
CA THR A 111 17.10 16.58 16.53
C THR A 111 17.67 16.34 17.92
N ARG A 112 17.00 16.85 18.97
CA ARG A 112 17.35 16.51 20.36
C ARG A 112 17.32 14.98 20.49
N ARG A 113 18.50 14.36 20.49
CA ARG A 113 18.64 12.90 20.52
C ARG A 113 18.18 12.42 21.89
N ARG A 114 17.26 11.46 21.92
CA ARG A 114 16.84 10.81 23.17
C ARG A 114 18.00 9.99 23.73
N GLN A 115 18.32 10.16 25.00
CA GLN A 115 19.43 9.45 25.66
C GLN A 115 19.02 8.08 26.23
N ASP A 116 17.71 7.78 26.34
CA ASP A 116 17.20 6.50 26.83
C ASP A 116 17.11 5.42 25.75
N ALA A 117 17.36 5.75 24.49
CA ALA A 117 17.37 4.77 23.40
C ALA A 117 18.71 4.01 23.37
N PRO A 118 18.71 2.67 23.24
CA PRO A 118 19.93 1.90 23.12
C PRO A 118 20.82 2.37 21.97
N ASP A 119 22.14 2.32 22.18
CA ASP A 119 23.10 2.55 21.10
C ASP A 119 23.15 1.36 20.15
N LEU A 120 23.09 1.67 18.85
CA LEU A 120 23.12 0.68 17.79
C LEU A 120 24.55 0.50 17.25
N PRO A 121 24.94 -0.73 16.90
CA PRO A 121 26.25 -0.97 16.29
C PRO A 121 26.37 -0.23 14.96
N ARG A 122 27.58 0.25 14.66
CA ARG A 122 27.93 0.82 13.37
C ARG A 122 28.82 -0.17 12.64
N VAL A 123 28.33 -0.70 11.53
CA VAL A 123 29.04 -1.64 10.66
C VAL A 123 29.37 -0.92 9.34
N PRO A 124 30.54 -1.16 8.71
CA PRO A 124 30.82 -0.67 7.38
C PRO A 124 29.73 -1.07 6.38
N MET A 125 29.34 -0.14 5.51
CA MET A 125 28.27 -0.36 4.53
C MET A 125 28.83 -0.98 3.26
N ASP A 126 28.32 -2.15 2.90
CA ASP A 126 28.54 -2.82 1.62
C ASP A 126 27.42 -2.44 0.63
N ASN A 127 27.77 -2.22 -0.63
CA ASN A 127 26.82 -1.85 -1.70
C ASN A 127 26.04 -3.06 -2.26
N ARG A 128 26.22 -4.25 -1.71
CA ARG A 128 25.46 -5.45 -2.06
C ARG A 128 24.00 -5.40 -1.62
N THR A 129 23.14 -6.05 -2.40
CA THR A 129 21.72 -6.25 -2.08
C THR A 129 21.42 -7.67 -1.65
N VAL A 130 22.30 -8.64 -1.96
CA VAL A 130 22.09 -10.05 -1.58
C VAL A 130 22.59 -10.38 -0.19
N GLY A 131 21.93 -11.37 0.44
CA GLY A 131 22.28 -11.88 1.76
C GLY A 131 23.56 -12.72 1.77
N THR A 132 24.10 -12.92 2.98
CA THR A 132 25.27 -13.78 3.21
C THR A 132 24.96 -15.24 2.86
N THR A 133 25.93 -15.91 2.23
CA THR A 133 25.88 -17.34 1.93
C THR A 133 26.45 -18.17 3.09
N PHE A 134 25.81 -19.29 3.39
CA PHE A 134 26.27 -20.27 4.37
C PHE A 134 26.56 -21.59 3.68
N THR A 135 27.59 -22.30 4.14
CA THR A 135 27.91 -23.66 3.70
C THR A 135 27.70 -24.60 4.87
N ALA A 136 26.82 -25.58 4.72
CA ALA A 136 26.63 -26.63 5.71
C ALA A 136 27.80 -27.64 5.68
N PRO A 137 28.00 -28.44 6.76
CA PRO A 137 29.05 -29.46 6.79
C PRO A 137 28.96 -30.51 5.68
N ASP A 138 27.78 -30.69 5.07
CA ASP A 138 27.55 -31.57 3.91
C ASP A 138 27.99 -30.95 2.56
N GLY A 139 28.56 -29.74 2.58
CA GLY A 139 28.96 -28.98 1.40
C GLY A 139 27.83 -28.21 0.73
N ARG A 140 26.59 -28.33 1.22
CA ARG A 140 25.43 -27.62 0.65
C ARG A 140 25.52 -26.14 0.98
N THR A 141 25.44 -25.34 -0.07
CA THR A 141 25.45 -23.88 0.02
C THR A 141 24.01 -23.36 0.03
N TYR A 142 23.67 -22.48 0.97
CA TYR A 142 22.34 -21.87 1.06
C TYR A 142 22.41 -20.40 1.48
N ARG A 143 21.44 -19.61 1.00
CA ARG A 143 21.26 -18.19 1.35
C ARG A 143 19.94 -18.02 2.10
N PRO A 144 19.94 -18.06 3.44
CA PRO A 144 18.72 -17.85 4.21
C PRO A 144 18.28 -16.39 4.10
N SER A 145 16.98 -16.21 4.01
CA SER A 145 16.30 -14.93 4.18
C SER A 145 15.50 -14.97 5.48
N MET A 146 14.87 -13.86 5.86
CA MET A 146 14.06 -13.81 7.07
C MET A 146 12.67 -13.24 6.82
N PHE A 147 11.76 -13.62 7.70
CA PHE A 147 10.43 -13.05 7.84
C PHE A 147 10.35 -12.32 9.19
N LEU A 148 9.91 -11.07 9.16
CA LEU A 148 9.77 -10.23 10.33
C LEU A 148 8.32 -9.78 10.52
N THR A 149 7.85 -9.78 11.76
CA THR A 149 6.63 -9.07 12.16
C THR A 149 6.96 -8.03 13.23
N LEU A 150 6.68 -6.77 12.94
CA LEU A 150 6.85 -5.65 13.87
C LEU A 150 5.49 -5.12 14.30
N THR A 151 5.31 -4.90 15.59
CA THR A 151 4.04 -4.42 16.14
C THR A 151 4.22 -3.10 16.87
N LEU A 152 3.20 -2.27 16.88
CA LEU A 152 3.10 -1.15 17.81
C LEU A 152 2.92 -1.63 19.27
N PRO A 153 3.12 -0.76 20.28
CA PRO A 153 2.90 -1.09 21.69
C PRO A 153 1.42 -1.39 21.99
N SER A 154 1.15 -1.75 23.24
CA SER A 154 -0.22 -1.87 23.76
C SER A 154 -0.71 -0.52 24.28
N TYR A 155 -2.01 -0.27 24.12
CA TYR A 155 -2.72 0.96 24.57
C TYR A 155 -3.73 0.67 25.70
N GLY A 156 -3.79 -0.59 26.15
CA GLY A 156 -4.74 -1.07 27.14
C GLY A 156 -4.91 -2.58 27.03
N LYS A 157 -5.53 -3.20 28.02
CA LYS A 157 -5.82 -4.65 27.96
C LYS A 157 -6.92 -4.91 26.93
N VAL A 158 -6.71 -5.89 26.06
CA VAL A 158 -7.67 -6.31 25.04
C VAL A 158 -8.11 -7.76 25.25
N GLY A 159 -9.35 -8.07 24.89
CA GLY A 159 -9.89 -9.41 24.89
C GLY A 159 -9.40 -10.26 23.70
N PRO A 160 -9.77 -11.56 23.65
CA PRO A 160 -9.42 -12.45 22.56
C PRO A 160 -10.00 -12.01 21.20
N ASP A 161 -11.13 -11.30 21.23
CA ASP A 161 -11.78 -10.71 20.06
C ASP A 161 -11.06 -9.45 19.55
N GLY A 162 -10.13 -8.91 20.33
CA GLY A 162 -9.33 -7.73 20.03
C GLY A 162 -9.89 -6.42 20.57
N THR A 163 -11.06 -6.43 21.20
CA THR A 163 -11.66 -5.21 21.78
C THR A 163 -11.06 -4.89 23.15
N PRO A 164 -11.00 -3.61 23.56
CA PRO A 164 -10.54 -3.25 24.90
C PRO A 164 -11.43 -3.83 25.98
N LEU A 165 -10.83 -4.43 27.01
CA LEU A 165 -11.57 -4.91 28.19
C LEU A 165 -12.24 -3.75 28.95
N ASP A 166 -11.61 -2.59 28.93
CA ASP A 166 -12.16 -1.32 29.41
C ASP A 166 -11.92 -0.23 28.36
N PRO A 167 -12.94 0.11 27.55
CA PRO A 167 -12.84 1.18 26.57
C PRO A 167 -12.61 2.57 27.18
N GLY A 168 -12.92 2.79 28.46
CA GLY A 168 -12.73 4.07 29.12
C GLY A 168 -11.27 4.39 29.45
N SER A 169 -10.49 3.37 29.80
CA SER A 169 -9.06 3.50 30.10
C SER A 169 -8.12 3.17 28.93
N TYR A 170 -8.65 2.73 27.80
CA TYR A 170 -7.87 2.48 26.59
C TYR A 170 -7.39 3.80 25.97
N ASP A 171 -6.08 3.91 25.73
CA ASP A 171 -5.44 5.12 25.20
C ASP A 171 -5.63 5.23 23.67
N TYR A 172 -6.84 5.61 23.26
CA TYR A 172 -7.19 5.80 21.85
C TYR A 172 -6.42 6.94 21.19
N HIS A 173 -6.10 7.99 21.95
CA HIS A 173 -5.35 9.13 21.42
C HIS A 173 -3.96 8.69 20.95
N ARG A 174 -3.23 7.98 21.82
CA ARG A 174 -1.92 7.42 21.47
C ARG A 174 -2.01 6.38 20.36
N ALA A 175 -3.04 5.51 20.40
CA ALA A 175 -3.26 4.53 19.33
C ALA A 175 -3.45 5.20 17.96
N ALA A 176 -4.22 6.29 17.90
CA ALA A 176 -4.44 7.05 16.68
C ALA A 176 -3.19 7.79 16.21
N MET A 177 -2.47 8.47 17.12
CA MET A 177 -1.21 9.14 16.79
C MET A 177 -0.13 8.16 16.29
N ASP A 178 0.00 7.01 16.94
CA ASP A 178 0.92 5.96 16.48
C ASP A 178 0.52 5.41 15.11
N ALA A 179 -0.78 5.22 14.84
CA ALA A 179 -1.26 4.75 13.55
C ALA A 179 -1.00 5.75 12.41
N LEU A 180 -1.29 7.03 12.65
CA LEU A 180 -1.05 8.14 11.70
C LEU A 180 0.42 8.26 11.28
N HIS A 181 1.33 7.92 12.19
CA HIS A 181 2.76 8.13 12.01
C HIS A 181 3.57 6.83 11.94
N PHE A 182 2.89 5.69 11.88
CA PHE A 182 3.51 4.38 11.71
C PHE A 182 4.43 4.29 10.48
N PRO A 183 4.10 4.85 9.29
CA PRO A 183 5.01 4.82 8.15
C PRO A 183 6.37 5.45 8.44
N LYS A 184 6.39 6.58 9.16
CA LYS A 184 7.64 7.26 9.56
C LYS A 184 8.47 6.40 10.50
N LEU A 185 7.83 5.61 11.37
CA LEU A 185 8.51 4.65 12.23
C LEU A 185 9.12 3.49 11.43
N VAL A 186 8.38 2.97 10.46
CA VAL A 186 8.84 1.89 9.56
C VAL A 186 10.05 2.33 8.73
N ASP A 187 10.05 3.56 8.21
CA ASP A 187 11.21 4.10 7.49
C ASP A 187 12.45 4.19 8.38
N ARG A 188 12.28 4.64 9.63
CA ARG A 188 13.38 4.65 10.62
C ARG A 188 13.87 3.25 10.97
N PHE A 189 12.97 2.27 11.06
CA PHE A 189 13.34 0.87 11.27
C PHE A 189 14.26 0.38 10.14
N TRP A 190 13.89 0.58 8.87
CA TRP A 190 14.70 0.13 7.75
C TRP A 190 16.04 0.84 7.64
N GLN A 191 16.09 2.15 7.93
CA GLN A 191 17.34 2.92 8.01
C GLN A 191 18.29 2.35 9.08
N ASN A 192 17.76 2.10 10.28
CA ASN A 192 18.53 1.52 11.39
C ASN A 192 18.97 0.09 11.08
N LEU A 193 18.09 -0.73 10.51
CA LEU A 193 18.40 -2.12 10.16
C LEU A 193 19.52 -2.18 9.12
N ARG A 194 19.49 -1.36 8.07
CA ARG A 194 20.56 -1.29 7.06
C ARG A 194 21.90 -0.87 7.68
N ARG A 195 21.89 0.13 8.56
CA ARG A 195 23.08 0.59 9.29
C ARG A 195 23.70 -0.50 10.16
N CYS A 196 22.88 -1.26 10.87
CA CYS A 196 23.34 -2.34 11.74
C CYS A 196 23.74 -3.60 10.97
N ALA A 197 23.12 -3.86 9.83
CA ALA A 197 23.37 -5.03 9.00
C ALA A 197 24.60 -4.86 8.10
N GLY A 198 24.95 -3.63 7.72
CA GLY A 198 26.10 -3.32 6.87
C GLY A 198 25.90 -3.65 5.39
N TYR A 199 24.66 -3.72 4.90
CA TYR A 199 24.37 -3.88 3.48
C TYR A 199 23.01 -3.24 3.09
N LYS A 200 22.75 -3.11 1.79
CA LYS A 200 21.47 -2.60 1.27
C LYS A 200 20.37 -3.63 1.45
N VAL A 201 19.87 -3.79 2.67
CA VAL A 201 18.75 -4.67 3.02
C VAL A 201 17.56 -4.35 2.11
N GLN A 202 17.17 -5.36 1.32
CA GLN A 202 15.98 -5.34 0.48
C GLN A 202 14.84 -6.07 1.18
N TYR A 203 13.63 -5.56 1.00
CA TYR A 203 12.43 -6.14 1.59
C TYR A 203 11.22 -5.99 0.67
N PHE A 204 10.28 -6.90 0.86
CA PHE A 204 8.88 -6.76 0.48
C PHE A 204 8.07 -6.81 1.77
N ALA A 205 7.29 -5.78 2.07
CA ALA A 205 6.57 -5.68 3.32
C ALA A 205 5.14 -5.18 3.12
N THR A 206 4.26 -5.56 4.05
CA THR A 206 2.87 -5.18 4.07
C THR A 206 2.47 -4.65 5.44
N VAL A 207 1.63 -3.61 5.42
CA VAL A 207 1.02 -3.02 6.61
C VAL A 207 -0.42 -3.50 6.71
N GLU A 208 -0.69 -4.12 7.86
CA GLU A 208 -1.97 -4.73 8.19
C GLU A 208 -2.34 -4.33 9.62
N ALA A 209 -3.62 -4.46 10.00
CA ALA A 209 -4.05 -4.18 11.37
C ALA A 209 -4.11 -5.47 12.20
N GLN A 210 -3.68 -5.37 13.45
CA GLN A 210 -3.93 -6.41 14.45
C GLN A 210 -5.40 -6.43 14.84
N ARG A 211 -5.86 -7.50 15.48
CA ARG A 211 -7.22 -7.59 16.04
C ARG A 211 -7.58 -6.41 16.96
N ARG A 212 -6.61 -5.66 17.49
CA ARG A 212 -6.83 -4.42 18.25
C ARG A 212 -6.76 -3.13 17.42
N LEU A 213 -6.89 -3.24 16.09
CA LEU A 213 -6.78 -2.20 15.07
C LEU A 213 -5.42 -1.49 14.94
N ALA A 214 -4.49 -1.71 15.87
CA ALA A 214 -3.14 -1.18 15.79
C ALA A 214 -2.39 -1.73 14.55
N PRO A 215 -1.76 -0.86 13.74
CA PRO A 215 -0.92 -1.30 12.63
C PRO A 215 0.23 -2.21 13.06
N HIS A 216 0.51 -3.21 12.23
CA HIS A 216 1.75 -3.99 12.24
C HIS A 216 2.36 -4.07 10.84
N LEU A 217 3.64 -4.43 10.79
CA LEU A 217 4.38 -4.67 9.56
C LEU A 217 4.72 -6.14 9.47
N HIS A 218 4.39 -6.78 8.35
CA HIS A 218 4.91 -8.08 7.96
C HIS A 218 5.92 -7.89 6.83
N ALA A 219 7.12 -8.47 6.93
CA ALA A 219 8.17 -8.25 5.95
C ALA A 219 8.92 -9.53 5.59
N ALA A 220 8.96 -9.82 4.30
CA ALA A 220 9.96 -10.66 3.68
C ALA A 220 11.22 -9.83 3.48
N VAL A 221 12.34 -10.26 4.05
CA VAL A 221 13.62 -9.54 3.98
C VAL A 221 14.66 -10.45 3.36
N ARG A 222 15.37 -9.96 2.35
CA ARG A 222 16.45 -10.70 1.68
C ARG A 222 17.67 -10.75 2.60
N GLY A 223 18.16 -11.96 2.86
CA GLY A 223 19.27 -12.20 3.76
C GLY A 223 18.85 -12.36 5.22
N VAL A 224 19.78 -12.88 6.02
CA VAL A 224 19.59 -13.13 7.45
C VAL A 224 20.39 -12.12 8.26
N ILE A 225 19.79 -11.60 9.33
CA ILE A 225 20.43 -10.68 10.28
C ILE A 225 20.32 -11.30 11.67
N PRO A 226 21.38 -11.29 12.51
CA PRO A 226 21.31 -11.91 13.83
C PRO A 226 20.10 -11.44 14.63
N ARG A 227 19.37 -12.37 15.26
CA ARG A 227 18.12 -12.07 15.99
C ARG A 227 18.31 -10.99 17.06
N GLN A 228 19.48 -10.97 17.73
CA GLN A 228 19.78 -9.95 18.73
C GLN A 228 19.90 -8.55 18.12
N VAL A 229 20.60 -8.42 16.97
CA VAL A 229 20.71 -7.16 16.24
C VAL A 229 19.32 -6.63 15.84
N VAL A 230 18.42 -7.51 15.38
CA VAL A 230 17.04 -7.09 15.05
C VAL A 230 16.30 -6.62 16.30
N LYS A 231 16.42 -7.31 17.43
CA LYS A 231 15.81 -6.88 18.71
C LYS A 231 16.34 -5.52 19.16
N ASP A 232 17.65 -5.30 19.05
CA ASP A 232 18.29 -4.03 19.45
C ASP A 232 17.80 -2.89 18.53
N VAL A 233 17.72 -3.14 17.23
CA VAL A 233 17.13 -2.20 16.25
C VAL A 233 15.68 -1.87 16.59
N VAL A 234 14.85 -2.87 16.90
CA VAL A 234 13.46 -2.65 17.32
C VAL A 234 13.39 -1.77 18.56
N ALA A 235 14.17 -2.10 19.59
CA ALA A 235 14.20 -1.36 20.86
C ALA A 235 14.70 0.09 20.70
N ALA A 236 15.65 0.33 19.80
CA ALA A 236 16.22 1.65 19.54
C ALA A 236 15.44 2.48 18.52
N THR A 237 14.48 1.90 17.80
CA THR A 237 13.74 2.62 16.75
C THR A 237 12.58 3.42 17.32
N TYR A 238 12.65 4.74 17.10
CA TYR A 238 11.60 5.69 17.45
C TYR A 238 11.52 6.81 16.41
N HIS A 239 10.40 7.53 16.39
CA HIS A 239 10.23 8.75 15.62
C HIS A 239 9.67 9.86 16.52
N GLN A 240 10.32 11.02 16.54
CA GLN A 240 9.87 12.20 17.30
C GLN A 240 9.18 13.19 16.36
N LEU A 241 7.97 13.59 16.69
CA LEU A 241 7.23 14.63 15.98
C LEU A 241 7.41 15.96 16.71
N TRP A 242 8.36 16.74 16.23
CA TRP A 242 8.57 18.13 16.65
C TRP A 242 7.60 19.05 15.91
N TRP A 243 6.32 18.87 16.26
CA TRP A 243 5.18 19.62 15.77
C TRP A 243 4.56 20.43 16.91
N PRO A 244 3.68 21.41 16.60
CA PRO A 244 2.86 22.04 17.62
C PRO A 244 2.07 21.00 18.41
N GLN A 245 1.82 21.28 19.69
CA GLN A 245 1.11 20.36 20.57
C GLN A 245 -0.32 20.14 20.05
N CYS A 246 -0.74 18.87 19.95
CA CYS A 246 -2.05 18.48 19.43
C CYS A 246 -2.80 17.53 20.37
N THR A 247 -2.48 17.57 21.66
CA THR A 247 -3.12 16.75 22.69
C THR A 247 -4.50 17.29 23.05
N GLU A 248 -4.60 18.60 23.28
CA GLU A 248 -5.84 19.27 23.65
C GLU A 248 -6.27 20.23 22.53
N PRO A 249 -7.51 20.16 22.05
CA PRO A 249 -8.00 21.06 21.03
C PRO A 249 -8.22 22.46 21.61
N ALA A 250 -7.71 23.49 20.92
CA ALA A 250 -7.98 24.88 21.27
C ALA A 250 -9.43 25.28 20.93
N TYR A 251 -9.99 24.68 19.87
CA TYR A 251 -11.33 24.97 19.38
C TYR A 251 -12.18 23.70 19.31
N THR A 252 -13.44 23.80 19.73
CA THR A 252 -14.42 22.70 19.70
C THR A 252 -15.81 23.22 19.32
N GLY A 253 -16.69 22.34 18.82
CA GLY A 253 -18.03 22.73 18.42
C GLY A 253 -18.02 23.70 17.23
N ASP A 254 -18.82 24.77 17.34
CA ASP A 254 -19.02 25.77 16.28
C ASP A 254 -18.02 26.94 16.36
N ASP A 255 -17.22 27.01 17.42
CA ASP A 255 -16.22 28.05 17.67
C ASP A 255 -14.93 27.79 16.89
N LEU A 256 -15.04 27.59 15.57
CA LEU A 256 -13.91 27.27 14.70
C LEU A 256 -13.30 28.52 14.04
N PRO A 257 -11.97 28.55 13.84
CA PRO A 257 -11.31 29.59 13.08
C PRO A 257 -11.90 29.75 11.68
N ARG A 258 -12.00 31.01 11.22
CA ARG A 258 -12.56 31.35 9.91
C ARG A 258 -11.50 32.00 9.04
N TRP A 259 -11.54 31.67 7.76
CA TRP A 259 -10.71 32.34 6.77
C TRP A 259 -11.16 33.79 6.61
N ASP A 260 -10.19 34.69 6.62
CA ASP A 260 -10.37 36.09 6.25
C ASP A 260 -9.63 36.36 4.94
N ASP A 261 -10.39 36.73 3.90
CA ASP A 261 -9.86 36.95 2.55
C ASP A 261 -8.90 38.15 2.49
N TYR A 262 -9.05 39.13 3.39
CA TYR A 262 -8.19 40.32 3.41
C TYR A 262 -6.85 40.02 4.07
N ALA A 263 -6.85 39.31 5.20
CA ALA A 263 -5.64 38.88 5.89
C ALA A 263 -4.95 37.70 5.20
N GLY A 264 -5.68 36.95 4.37
CA GLY A 264 -5.18 35.70 3.76
C GLY A 264 -4.82 34.66 4.82
N ALA A 265 -5.60 34.61 5.91
CA ALA A 265 -5.27 33.83 7.09
C ALA A 265 -6.54 33.38 7.84
N PHE A 266 -6.40 32.32 8.63
CA PHE A 266 -7.41 31.94 9.61
C PHE A 266 -7.32 32.82 10.86
N LEU A 267 -8.44 33.40 11.27
CA LEU A 267 -8.56 34.22 12.46
C LEU A 267 -9.17 33.43 13.62
N ASP A 268 -8.67 33.70 14.84
CA ASP A 268 -9.31 33.25 16.07
C ASP A 268 -10.73 33.87 16.18
N PRO A 269 -11.77 33.06 16.43
CA PRO A 269 -13.16 33.53 16.45
C PRO A 269 -13.50 34.48 17.62
N HIS A 270 -12.71 34.47 18.70
CA HIS A 270 -12.94 35.29 19.88
C HIS A 270 -12.13 36.60 19.86
N THR A 271 -10.89 36.56 19.37
CA THR A 271 -10.01 37.75 19.36
C THR A 271 -9.94 38.45 18.00
N GLY A 272 -10.30 37.77 16.91
CA GLY A 272 -10.12 38.27 15.54
C GLY A 272 -8.66 38.34 15.10
N THR A 273 -7.72 37.80 15.88
CA THR A 273 -6.29 37.82 15.52
C THR A 273 -5.94 36.64 14.62
N PRO A 274 -5.04 36.82 13.63
CA PRO A 274 -4.54 35.71 12.83
C PRO A 274 -3.89 34.63 13.71
N LEU A 275 -4.21 33.38 13.43
CA LEU A 275 -3.54 32.24 14.04
C LEU A 275 -2.05 32.19 13.63
N PRO A 276 -1.15 31.66 14.47
CA PRO A 276 0.23 31.44 14.07
C PRO A 276 0.31 30.54 12.84
N THR A 277 1.14 30.93 11.88
CA THR A 277 1.47 30.08 10.73
C THR A 277 2.23 28.84 11.17
N TRP A 278 2.25 27.81 10.32
CA TRP A 278 3.01 26.59 10.56
C TRP A 278 4.49 26.88 10.89
N GLU A 279 5.12 27.80 10.16
CA GLU A 279 6.53 28.14 10.37
C GLU A 279 6.76 28.86 11.70
N GLN A 280 5.91 29.82 12.06
CA GLN A 280 5.97 30.52 13.35
C GLN A 280 5.76 29.55 14.53
N ALA A 281 4.86 28.58 14.37
CA ALA A 281 4.63 27.56 15.38
C ALA A 281 5.87 26.64 15.54
N LEU A 282 6.56 26.30 14.44
CA LEU A 282 7.82 25.57 14.50
C LEU A 282 8.98 26.40 15.10
N ASP A 283 9.03 27.71 14.83
CA ASP A 283 10.03 28.61 15.41
C ASP A 283 9.87 28.74 16.92
N SER A 284 8.63 28.86 17.37
CA SER A 284 8.29 28.88 18.81
C SER A 284 8.79 27.61 19.54
N ILE A 285 8.73 26.45 18.89
CA ILE A 285 9.27 25.18 19.44
C ILE A 285 10.79 25.17 19.43
N GLY A 286 11.41 25.74 18.40
CA GLY A 286 12.87 25.82 18.27
C GLY A 286 13.50 26.72 19.34
N ASP A 287 12.86 27.85 19.63
CA ASP A 287 13.29 28.84 20.60
C ASP A 287 13.09 28.38 22.06
N ASP A 288 12.13 27.49 22.30
CA ASP A 288 11.89 26.91 23.61
C ASP A 288 12.84 25.72 23.89
N LEU A 289 13.76 25.94 24.83
CA LEU A 289 14.69 24.93 25.32
C LEU A 289 14.00 23.80 26.11
N ALA A 290 12.84 24.07 26.70
CA ALA A 290 12.02 23.11 27.43
C ALA A 290 11.00 22.37 26.53
N ALA A 291 10.90 22.74 25.25
CA ALA A 291 9.93 22.15 24.34
C ALA A 291 10.10 20.63 24.26
N THR A 292 8.96 19.95 24.31
CA THR A 292 8.83 18.50 24.12
C THR A 292 8.24 18.20 22.75
N PRO A 293 8.54 17.04 22.13
CA PRO A 293 7.87 16.63 20.92
C PRO A 293 6.38 16.42 21.19
N ALA A 294 5.52 16.80 20.23
CA ALA A 294 4.07 16.58 20.31
C ALA A 294 3.73 15.09 20.47
N HIS A 295 4.52 14.21 19.86
CA HIS A 295 4.37 12.77 20.01
C HIS A 295 5.66 12.01 19.73
N VAL A 296 5.81 10.85 20.35
CA VAL A 296 6.92 9.92 20.11
C VAL A 296 6.38 8.53 19.80
N VAL A 297 6.52 8.14 18.54
CA VAL A 297 6.13 6.80 18.08
C VAL A 297 7.27 5.83 18.34
N LYS A 298 6.96 4.64 18.85
CA LYS A 298 7.93 3.55 19.10
C LYS A 298 7.36 2.20 18.67
N LEU A 299 8.24 1.25 18.42
CA LEU A 299 7.84 -0.15 18.27
C LEU A 299 7.52 -0.77 19.64
N GLY A 300 6.62 -1.74 19.64
CA GLY A 300 6.35 -2.60 20.79
C GLY A 300 7.48 -3.60 21.03
N THR A 301 7.41 -4.29 22.17
CA THR A 301 8.40 -5.31 22.55
C THR A 301 8.22 -6.64 21.84
N GLN A 302 7.06 -6.87 21.23
CA GLN A 302 6.75 -8.08 20.48
C GLN A 302 7.40 -8.04 19.10
N LEU A 303 8.17 -9.07 18.79
CA LEU A 303 8.84 -9.27 17.51
C LEU A 303 8.72 -10.76 17.15
N ASP A 304 8.11 -11.04 15.99
CA ASP A 304 8.27 -12.35 15.37
C ASP A 304 9.42 -12.31 14.37
N TYR A 305 10.29 -13.30 14.46
CA TYR A 305 11.48 -13.45 13.63
C TYR A 305 11.58 -14.91 13.22
N GLN A 306 11.58 -15.16 11.92
CA GLN A 306 11.71 -16.49 11.36
C GLN A 306 12.78 -16.51 10.26
N GLY A 307 13.73 -17.44 10.35
CA GLY A 307 14.60 -17.77 9.22
C GLY A 307 13.88 -18.67 8.22
N ILE A 308 13.99 -18.36 6.93
CA ILE A 308 13.39 -19.12 5.83
C ILE A 308 14.48 -19.36 4.78
N ILE A 309 14.60 -20.61 4.33
CA ILE A 309 15.51 -21.01 3.23
C ILE A 309 14.70 -21.20 1.95
N ALA A 310 15.31 -20.91 0.81
CA ALA A 310 14.63 -20.92 -0.49
C ALA A 310 14.00 -22.28 -0.84
N ASP A 311 14.69 -23.37 -0.49
CA ASP A 311 14.28 -24.74 -0.83
C ASP A 311 13.07 -25.24 -0.03
N ALA A 312 12.65 -24.50 1.01
CA ALA A 312 11.45 -24.82 1.78
C ALA A 312 10.20 -24.23 1.12
N ASP A 313 9.87 -24.70 -0.09
CA ASP A 313 8.83 -24.11 -0.96
C ASP A 313 7.48 -23.94 -0.26
N ASP A 314 7.05 -24.91 0.55
CA ASP A 314 5.81 -24.82 1.35
C ASP A 314 5.85 -23.67 2.35
N LYS A 315 6.98 -23.48 3.02
CA LYS A 315 7.15 -22.43 4.03
C LYS A 315 7.21 -21.05 3.37
N VAL A 316 7.92 -20.94 2.24
CA VAL A 316 7.97 -19.73 1.42
C VAL A 316 6.57 -19.38 0.92
N GLY A 317 5.86 -20.35 0.34
CA GLY A 317 4.48 -20.19 -0.15
C GLY A 317 3.51 -19.73 0.94
N LYS A 318 3.55 -20.38 2.12
CA LYS A 318 2.74 -19.97 3.29
C LYS A 318 3.07 -18.57 3.76
N ALA A 319 4.36 -18.21 3.83
CA ALA A 319 4.76 -16.89 4.28
C ALA A 319 4.39 -15.78 3.29
N ILE A 320 4.53 -16.02 1.97
CA ILE A 320 4.03 -15.09 0.94
C ILE A 320 2.51 -14.98 1.00
N GLY A 321 1.81 -16.11 1.17
CA GLY A 321 0.35 -16.14 1.33
C GLY A 321 -0.11 -15.32 2.52
N TYR A 322 0.58 -15.44 3.66
CA TYR A 322 0.33 -14.66 4.87
C TYR A 322 0.61 -13.17 4.66
N LEU A 323 1.78 -12.83 4.09
CA LEU A 323 2.18 -11.44 3.83
C LEU A 323 1.23 -10.73 2.86
N THR A 324 0.67 -11.47 1.91
CA THR A 324 -0.27 -10.93 0.91
C THR A 324 -1.74 -11.08 1.30
N LYS A 325 -2.03 -11.62 2.50
CA LYS A 325 -3.38 -12.02 2.91
C LYS A 325 -4.36 -10.85 2.92
N TYR A 326 -3.96 -9.69 3.44
CA TYR A 326 -4.86 -8.54 3.59
C TYR A 326 -4.48 -7.35 2.71
N LEU A 327 -3.72 -7.59 1.63
CA LEU A 327 -3.42 -6.57 0.64
C LEU A 327 -4.66 -5.95 0.01
N ALA A 328 -5.71 -6.75 -0.17
CA ALA A 328 -6.95 -6.34 -0.82
C ALA A 328 -8.03 -5.86 0.16
N LYS A 329 -7.91 -6.18 1.46
CA LYS A 329 -8.90 -5.83 2.48
C LYS A 329 -8.68 -4.41 3.00
N SER A 330 -9.69 -3.74 3.51
CA SER A 330 -9.48 -2.48 4.24
C SER A 330 -8.87 -2.75 5.63
N ILE A 331 -8.28 -1.73 6.26
CA ILE A 331 -7.73 -1.85 7.62
C ILE A 331 -8.86 -2.06 8.63
N ALA A 332 -10.02 -1.44 8.39
CA ALA A 332 -11.22 -1.60 9.20
C ALA A 332 -11.81 -3.02 9.14
N ASP A 333 -11.56 -3.76 8.06
CA ASP A 333 -12.12 -5.10 7.83
C ASP A 333 -11.41 -6.18 8.65
N THR A 334 -10.54 -5.78 9.60
CA THR A 334 -9.82 -6.65 10.52
C THR A 334 -10.77 -7.52 11.35
N TYR A 335 -11.94 -7.00 11.70
CA TYR A 335 -12.96 -7.73 12.46
C TYR A 335 -13.86 -8.62 11.59
N GLY A 336 -13.73 -8.54 10.26
CA GLY A 336 -14.66 -9.12 9.30
C GLY A 336 -15.40 -8.04 8.52
N ASP A 337 -16.38 -8.46 7.73
CA ASP A 337 -17.28 -7.56 7.01
C ASP A 337 -18.27 -6.91 7.98
N ASP A 338 -18.83 -5.74 7.65
CA ASP A 338 -19.70 -4.95 8.54
C ASP A 338 -20.91 -5.76 9.07
N ASP A 339 -21.38 -6.79 8.36
CA ASP A 339 -22.48 -7.66 8.77
C ASP A 339 -22.09 -8.72 9.82
N THR A 340 -20.80 -8.85 10.12
CA THR A 340 -20.25 -9.91 10.99
C THR A 340 -19.57 -9.37 12.25
N ILE A 341 -19.35 -8.06 12.33
CA ILE A 341 -18.68 -7.43 13.49
C ILE A 341 -19.62 -7.38 14.70
N THR A 342 -19.09 -7.61 15.90
CA THR A 342 -19.86 -7.46 17.13
C THR A 342 -20.06 -5.99 17.49
N THR A 343 -21.06 -5.68 18.31
CA THR A 343 -21.28 -4.32 18.81
C THR A 343 -20.03 -3.74 19.50
N ALA A 344 -19.32 -4.56 20.29
CA ALA A 344 -18.09 -4.12 20.98
C ALA A 344 -16.98 -3.77 19.98
N GLN A 345 -16.83 -4.56 18.91
CA GLN A 345 -15.87 -4.31 17.83
C GLN A 345 -16.21 -3.04 17.05
N ALA A 346 -17.49 -2.85 16.71
CA ALA A 346 -17.97 -1.62 16.07
C ALA A 346 -17.69 -0.38 16.94
N MET A 347 -18.01 -0.44 18.24
CA MET A 347 -17.73 0.65 19.17
C MET A 347 -16.24 0.95 19.31
N HIS A 348 -15.38 -0.08 19.38
CA HIS A 348 -13.93 0.11 19.43
C HIS A 348 -13.39 0.77 18.16
N LEU A 349 -13.84 0.30 16.99
CA LEU A 349 -13.48 0.85 15.70
C LEU A 349 -13.90 2.31 15.57
N ASP A 350 -15.16 2.62 15.88
CA ASP A 350 -15.69 3.98 15.80
C ASP A 350 -15.02 4.91 16.81
N ARG A 351 -14.62 4.40 17.99
CA ARG A 351 -13.88 5.16 18.98
C ARG A 351 -12.48 5.53 18.49
N LEU A 352 -11.76 4.59 17.86
CA LEU A 352 -10.46 4.87 17.25
C LEU A 352 -10.59 5.81 16.05
N HIS A 353 -11.57 5.57 15.17
CA HIS A 353 -11.84 6.44 14.01
C HIS A 353 -12.15 7.87 14.44
N ARG A 354 -12.90 8.05 15.53
CA ARG A 354 -13.18 9.38 16.09
C ARG A 354 -11.92 10.15 16.47
N GLU A 355 -10.92 9.50 17.06
CA GLU A 355 -9.64 10.16 17.36
C GLU A 355 -8.88 10.50 16.07
N VAL A 356 -8.70 9.50 15.20
CA VAL A 356 -7.98 9.66 13.92
C VAL A 356 -8.57 10.78 13.07
N ARG A 357 -9.89 10.94 13.03
CA ARG A 357 -10.58 11.98 12.25
C ARG A 357 -10.11 13.40 12.56
N TRP A 358 -9.72 13.66 13.81
CA TRP A 358 -9.47 15.02 14.30
C TRP A 358 -8.01 15.32 14.60
N LEU A 359 -7.17 14.30 14.72
CA LEU A 359 -5.73 14.49 14.90
C LEU A 359 -5.06 14.91 13.57
N PRO A 360 -3.99 15.73 13.60
CA PRO A 360 -3.30 16.14 12.39
C PRO A 360 -2.46 14.99 11.81
N CYS A 361 -2.65 14.65 10.53
CA CYS A 361 -1.88 13.59 9.87
C CYS A 361 -0.56 14.07 9.22
N SER A 362 -0.49 15.34 8.84
CA SER A 362 0.62 15.97 8.10
C SER A 362 0.72 17.48 8.45
N PRO A 363 1.80 18.18 8.08
CA PRO A 363 1.90 19.63 8.21
C PRO A 363 0.78 20.41 7.50
N THR A 364 0.28 19.90 6.38
CA THR A 364 -0.78 20.49 5.55
C THR A 364 -2.19 20.11 6.02
N CYS A 365 -2.31 19.32 7.10
CA CYS A 365 -3.59 18.81 7.55
C CYS A 365 -4.48 19.93 8.12
N SER A 366 -5.69 20.09 7.59
CA SER A 366 -6.65 21.09 8.05
C SER A 366 -7.06 20.97 9.53
N ASN A 367 -6.78 19.82 10.16
CA ASN A 367 -7.00 19.63 11.59
C ASN A 367 -6.12 20.53 12.47
N TRP A 368 -5.01 21.09 11.96
CA TRP A 368 -4.20 22.07 12.71
C TRP A 368 -5.00 23.29 13.17
N LEU A 369 -6.02 23.68 12.40
CA LEU A 369 -6.93 24.77 12.75
C LEU A 369 -7.66 24.48 14.07
N ARG A 370 -7.93 23.21 14.39
CA ARG A 370 -8.51 22.81 15.69
C ARG A 370 -7.58 23.07 16.86
N TYR A 371 -6.28 23.08 16.61
CA TYR A 371 -5.20 23.26 17.58
C TYR A 371 -4.60 24.67 17.54
N GLY A 372 -5.26 25.62 16.86
CA GLY A 372 -4.84 27.02 16.80
C GLY A 372 -3.57 27.28 16.02
N VAL A 373 -3.29 26.44 15.02
CA VAL A 373 -2.18 26.65 14.09
C VAL A 373 -2.73 26.63 12.67
N GLN A 374 -2.27 27.53 11.82
CA GLN A 374 -2.58 27.45 10.40
C GLN A 374 -1.76 26.31 9.77
N PRO A 375 -2.39 25.38 9.04
CA PRO A 375 -1.66 24.33 8.35
C PRO A 375 -0.64 24.93 7.38
N LYS A 376 0.39 24.17 7.04
CA LYS A 376 1.28 24.53 5.93
C LYS A 376 0.42 24.66 4.66
N ASP A 377 0.65 25.71 3.88
CA ASP A 377 -0.08 26.01 2.65
C ASP A 377 -1.60 26.18 2.90
N ALA A 378 -1.96 26.93 3.94
CA ALA A 378 -3.36 27.17 4.33
C ALA A 378 -4.18 27.88 3.23
N GLU A 379 -5.39 27.37 2.99
CA GLU A 379 -6.31 27.92 1.99
C GLU A 379 -7.73 28.09 2.56
N ALA A 380 -8.51 29.00 1.97
CA ALA A 380 -9.88 29.34 2.39
C ALA A 380 -10.84 28.14 2.51
N GLY A 381 -10.63 27.10 1.69
CA GLY A 381 -11.46 25.90 1.69
C GLY A 381 -11.21 24.95 2.86
N MET A 382 -10.11 25.12 3.61
CA MET A 382 -9.72 24.20 4.66
C MET A 382 -10.60 24.32 5.90
N ARG A 383 -11.01 23.18 6.46
CA ARG A 383 -11.84 23.11 7.68
C ARG A 383 -11.38 21.97 8.60
N PRO A 384 -11.38 22.16 9.93
CA PRO A 384 -11.19 21.08 10.89
C PRO A 384 -12.10 19.89 10.61
N GLY A 385 -11.54 18.67 10.58
CA GLY A 385 -12.25 17.41 10.37
C GLY A 385 -12.55 17.05 8.92
N TRP A 386 -12.09 17.87 7.95
CA TRP A 386 -12.30 17.71 6.51
C TRP A 386 -11.00 17.59 5.72
N CYS A 387 -9.94 17.07 6.33
CA CYS A 387 -8.69 16.84 5.62
C CYS A 387 -8.91 15.77 4.52
N PRO A 388 -8.45 16.00 3.28
CA PRO A 388 -8.67 15.08 2.16
C PRO A 388 -7.85 13.79 2.24
N SER A 389 -6.90 13.70 3.18
CA SER A 389 -6.09 12.51 3.38
C SER A 389 -6.96 11.32 3.77
N LYS A 390 -6.80 10.22 3.02
CA LYS A 390 -7.48 8.95 3.32
C LYS A 390 -7.15 8.40 4.71
N ALA A 391 -6.10 8.90 5.38
CA ALA A 391 -5.78 8.55 6.76
C ALA A 391 -6.98 8.73 7.71
N HIS A 392 -7.81 9.75 7.47
CA HIS A 392 -8.98 10.08 8.28
C HIS A 392 -10.22 9.25 7.94
N ASP A 393 -10.17 8.42 6.89
CA ASP A 393 -11.27 7.55 6.54
C ASP A 393 -11.40 6.40 7.53
N ARG A 394 -12.65 6.02 7.80
CA ARG A 394 -12.96 4.85 8.64
C ARG A 394 -12.27 3.58 8.15
N HIS A 395 -12.05 3.44 6.85
CA HIS A 395 -11.43 2.24 6.24
C HIS A 395 -9.90 2.17 6.35
N HIS A 396 -9.24 3.30 6.64
CA HIS A 396 -7.79 3.38 6.72
C HIS A 396 -7.29 3.54 8.16
N LEU A 397 -8.11 4.05 9.09
CA LEU A 397 -7.82 4.14 10.53
C LEU A 397 -6.41 4.67 10.84
N GLY A 398 -6.02 5.76 10.18
CA GLY A 398 -4.74 6.44 10.37
C GLY A 398 -3.70 6.08 9.31
N LEU A 399 -3.88 5.02 8.54
CA LEU A 399 -2.93 4.62 7.49
C LEU A 399 -3.23 5.31 6.15
N GLY A 400 -2.82 6.57 6.06
CA GLY A 400 -2.92 7.37 4.84
C GLY A 400 -1.90 7.02 3.74
N GLY A 401 -0.88 6.22 4.04
CA GLY A 401 0.18 5.89 3.11
C GLY A 401 -0.08 4.68 2.22
N ARG A 402 1.00 4.18 1.61
CA ARG A 402 1.04 2.88 0.94
C ARG A 402 1.04 1.77 1.99
N ARG A 403 0.31 0.70 1.72
CA ARG A 403 0.29 -0.51 2.57
C ARG A 403 1.21 -1.62 2.07
N VAL A 404 1.71 -1.49 0.86
CA VAL A 404 2.72 -2.39 0.28
C VAL A 404 4.00 -1.59 0.13
N LEU A 405 5.05 -2.04 0.79
CA LEU A 405 6.34 -1.37 0.82
C LEU A 405 7.35 -2.33 0.18
N VAL A 406 7.81 -2.00 -1.02
CA VAL A 406 8.76 -2.83 -1.77
C VAL A 406 10.02 -2.01 -1.99
N SER A 407 11.17 -2.62 -1.72
CA SER A 407 12.45 -1.97 -2.01
C SER A 407 12.68 -1.86 -3.52
N ARG A 408 13.27 -0.75 -3.98
CA ARG A 408 13.53 -0.52 -5.42
C ARG A 408 14.31 -1.66 -6.08
N GLN A 409 15.38 -2.13 -5.42
CA GLN A 409 16.22 -3.22 -5.90
C GLN A 409 15.72 -4.61 -5.45
N TRP A 410 14.42 -4.75 -5.20
CA TRP A 410 13.82 -6.04 -4.85
C TRP A 410 13.79 -6.99 -6.06
N THR A 411 13.30 -6.55 -7.21
CA THR A 411 13.36 -7.36 -8.45
C THR A 411 14.06 -6.64 -9.60
N GLY A 412 14.19 -5.31 -9.52
CA GLY A 412 14.63 -4.48 -10.65
C GLY A 412 13.57 -4.35 -11.74
N LYS A 413 12.34 -4.84 -11.50
CA LYS A 413 11.23 -4.84 -12.44
C LYS A 413 10.10 -3.94 -11.93
N THR A 414 9.44 -3.24 -12.84
CA THR A 414 8.20 -2.51 -12.60
C THR A 414 7.02 -3.48 -12.50
N LEU A 415 5.87 -3.02 -11.99
CA LEU A 415 4.64 -3.83 -12.03
C LEU A 415 4.17 -4.12 -13.45
N THR A 416 4.52 -3.27 -14.43
CA THR A 416 4.23 -3.48 -15.84
C THR A 416 5.05 -4.65 -16.39
N ASP A 417 6.34 -4.73 -16.04
CA ASP A 417 7.20 -5.86 -16.42
C ASP A 417 6.68 -7.17 -15.82
N HIS A 418 6.30 -7.16 -14.53
CA HIS A 418 5.68 -8.34 -13.90
C HIS A 418 4.38 -8.77 -14.60
N LYS A 419 3.59 -7.83 -15.14
CA LYS A 419 2.39 -8.17 -15.93
C LYS A 419 2.77 -8.76 -17.28
N ALA A 420 3.80 -8.23 -17.93
CA ALA A 420 4.31 -8.71 -19.21
C ALA A 420 4.85 -10.15 -19.07
N ASP A 421 5.64 -10.44 -18.04
CA ASP A 421 6.15 -11.79 -17.75
C ASP A 421 5.00 -12.80 -17.60
N ARG A 422 3.92 -12.41 -16.91
CA ARG A 422 2.73 -13.27 -16.76
C ARG A 422 2.01 -13.51 -18.09
N ALA A 423 1.90 -12.47 -18.91
CA ALA A 423 1.27 -12.58 -20.22
C ALA A 423 2.11 -13.47 -21.15
N GLU A 424 3.43 -13.36 -21.06
CA GLU A 424 4.38 -14.15 -21.85
C GLU A 424 4.29 -15.65 -21.53
N VAL A 425 4.18 -16.04 -20.25
CA VAL A 425 3.96 -17.44 -19.87
C VAL A 425 2.67 -18.00 -20.51
N VAL A 426 1.60 -17.21 -20.52
CA VAL A 426 0.32 -17.61 -21.15
C VAL A 426 0.49 -17.73 -22.66
N ARG A 427 1.16 -16.78 -23.30
CA ARG A 427 1.45 -16.80 -24.74
C ARG A 427 2.25 -18.03 -25.14
N GLN A 428 3.34 -18.33 -24.43
CA GLN A 428 4.19 -19.50 -24.70
C GLN A 428 3.40 -20.81 -24.56
N THR A 429 2.60 -20.94 -23.51
CA THR A 429 1.76 -22.13 -23.28
C THR A 429 0.75 -22.34 -24.41
N LEU A 430 0.11 -21.26 -24.89
CA LEU A 430 -0.84 -21.33 -25.99
C LEU A 430 -0.14 -21.64 -27.32
N ALA A 431 1.02 -21.02 -27.59
CA ALA A 431 1.82 -21.29 -28.77
C ALA A 431 2.30 -22.75 -28.84
N MET A 432 2.74 -23.33 -27.71
CA MET A 432 3.11 -24.76 -27.63
C MET A 432 1.94 -25.69 -27.98
N ALA A 433 0.70 -25.26 -27.77
CA ALA A 433 -0.51 -26.00 -28.13
C ALA A 433 -1.03 -25.68 -29.54
N GLY A 434 -0.30 -24.88 -30.33
CA GLY A 434 -0.68 -24.44 -31.67
C GLY A 434 -1.83 -23.43 -31.69
N VAL A 435 -2.08 -22.74 -30.57
CA VAL A 435 -3.09 -21.70 -30.47
C VAL A 435 -2.43 -20.34 -30.65
N ASP A 436 -2.77 -19.64 -31.73
CA ASP A 436 -2.30 -18.28 -31.95
C ASP A 436 -3.07 -17.30 -31.06
N MET A 437 -2.34 -16.43 -30.37
CA MET A 437 -2.96 -15.37 -29.57
C MET A 437 -3.16 -14.13 -30.44
N PRO A 438 -4.27 -13.40 -30.26
CA PRO A 438 -4.37 -12.05 -30.79
C PRO A 438 -3.19 -11.21 -30.28
N ASP A 439 -2.58 -10.43 -31.16
CA ASP A 439 -1.54 -9.47 -30.81
C ASP A 439 -2.02 -8.54 -29.69
N THR A 440 -1.31 -8.57 -28.56
CA THR A 440 -1.62 -7.78 -27.37
C THR A 440 -1.38 -6.29 -27.58
N ASP A 441 -0.52 -5.92 -28.53
CA ASP A 441 -0.15 -4.55 -28.85
C ASP A 441 -0.88 -4.00 -30.08
N ARG A 442 -1.88 -4.75 -30.57
CA ARG A 442 -2.68 -4.40 -31.77
C ARG A 442 -3.24 -2.97 -31.74
N TYR A 443 -3.50 -2.41 -30.55
CA TYR A 443 -4.05 -1.06 -30.35
C TYR A 443 -3.12 -0.16 -29.49
N ALA A 444 -1.81 -0.41 -29.53
CA ALA A 444 -0.83 0.37 -28.79
C ALA A 444 -0.84 1.84 -29.21
N THR A 445 -0.72 2.75 -28.23
CA THR A 445 -0.61 4.19 -28.45
C THR A 445 0.67 4.60 -29.17
N THR A 446 1.68 3.73 -29.15
CA THR A 446 2.97 3.90 -29.84
C THR A 446 2.91 3.54 -31.32
N THR A 447 1.83 2.91 -31.79
CA THR A 447 1.66 2.59 -33.20
C THR A 447 1.42 3.88 -33.99
N GLN A 448 2.32 4.18 -34.91
CA GLN A 448 2.26 5.37 -35.76
C GLN A 448 1.86 5.03 -37.19
N LEU A 449 1.24 6.00 -37.86
CA LEU A 449 1.06 6.00 -39.31
C LEU A 449 2.35 6.43 -40.01
N GLU A 450 2.37 6.32 -41.34
CA GLU A 450 3.53 6.72 -42.16
C GLU A 450 3.92 8.20 -42.00
N ASP A 451 2.97 9.04 -41.58
CA ASP A 451 3.17 10.46 -41.30
C ASP A 451 3.69 10.75 -39.88
N GLY A 452 3.94 9.71 -39.08
CA GLY A 452 4.42 9.81 -37.69
C GLY A 452 3.31 10.11 -36.66
N MET A 453 2.06 10.25 -37.07
CA MET A 453 0.93 10.49 -36.17
C MET A 453 0.47 9.20 -35.48
N PRO A 454 -0.07 9.26 -34.25
CA PRO A 454 -0.59 8.08 -33.57
C PRO A 454 -1.79 7.51 -34.33
N ARG A 455 -1.72 6.22 -34.64
CA ARG A 455 -2.81 5.49 -35.29
C ARG A 455 -4.00 5.27 -34.35
N PHE A 456 -3.72 4.97 -33.09
CA PHE A 456 -4.76 4.60 -32.12
C PHE A 456 -4.84 5.63 -31.01
N ILE A 457 -5.97 6.34 -30.96
CA ILE A 457 -6.24 7.35 -29.93
C ILE A 457 -7.27 6.79 -28.95
N TRP A 458 -6.93 6.85 -27.66
CA TRP A 458 -7.78 6.44 -26.57
C TRP A 458 -8.33 7.67 -25.85
N THR A 459 -9.64 7.79 -25.76
CA THR A 459 -10.32 8.87 -25.03
C THR A 459 -11.24 8.31 -23.95
N PRO A 460 -11.36 8.97 -22.78
CA PRO A 460 -12.40 8.64 -21.82
C PRO A 460 -13.78 8.84 -22.43
N VAL A 461 -14.70 7.91 -22.14
CA VAL A 461 -16.10 8.06 -22.51
C VAL A 461 -16.78 9.09 -21.60
N ASP A 462 -17.55 10.00 -22.19
CA ASP A 462 -18.39 10.94 -21.43
C ASP A 462 -19.81 10.36 -21.30
N ARG A 463 -20.11 9.81 -20.13
CA ARG A 463 -21.42 9.17 -19.88
C ARG A 463 -22.61 10.13 -19.94
N ASN A 464 -22.38 11.45 -19.87
CA ASN A 464 -23.44 12.45 -19.96
C ASN A 464 -23.72 12.88 -21.41
N ASN A 465 -22.76 12.65 -22.32
CA ASN A 465 -22.80 13.15 -23.69
C ASN A 465 -22.72 12.04 -24.76
N ASP A 466 -22.44 10.79 -24.38
CA ASP A 466 -22.43 9.63 -25.27
C ASP A 466 -23.71 8.78 -25.11
N ASP A 467 -24.60 8.84 -26.10
CA ASP A 467 -25.90 8.13 -26.09
C ASP A 467 -25.80 6.65 -26.48
N ASP A 468 -24.77 6.25 -27.24
CA ASP A 468 -24.59 4.88 -27.75
C ASP A 468 -23.53 4.08 -26.96
N LEU A 469 -23.72 4.02 -25.63
CA LEU A 469 -22.84 3.28 -24.75
C LEU A 469 -23.36 1.88 -24.45
N PRO A 470 -22.47 0.87 -24.39
CA PRO A 470 -22.89 -0.47 -24.00
C PRO A 470 -23.40 -0.45 -22.56
N THR A 471 -24.52 -1.13 -22.32
CA THR A 471 -25.06 -1.28 -20.97
C THR A 471 -24.09 -2.06 -20.10
N TRP A 472 -24.08 -1.78 -18.78
CA TRP A 472 -23.28 -2.55 -17.82
C TRP A 472 -23.51 -4.06 -17.95
N HIS A 473 -24.77 -4.45 -18.15
CA HIS A 473 -25.17 -5.83 -18.41
C HIS A 473 -24.51 -6.42 -19.67
N GLY A 474 -24.55 -5.69 -20.78
CA GLY A 474 -23.91 -6.10 -22.04
C GLY A 474 -22.39 -6.22 -21.92
N VAL A 475 -21.75 -5.28 -21.22
CA VAL A 475 -20.30 -5.29 -20.97
C VAL A 475 -19.90 -6.52 -20.16
N LEU A 476 -20.58 -6.78 -19.03
CA LEU A 476 -20.24 -7.93 -18.18
C LEU A 476 -20.52 -9.26 -18.86
N THR A 477 -21.64 -9.38 -19.57
CA THR A 477 -21.99 -10.62 -20.28
C THR A 477 -20.92 -10.97 -21.32
N ARG A 478 -20.46 -9.98 -22.09
CA ARG A 478 -19.37 -10.16 -23.06
C ARG A 478 -18.07 -10.56 -22.37
N GLY A 479 -17.70 -9.85 -21.31
CA GLY A 479 -16.49 -10.12 -20.53
C GLY A 479 -16.49 -11.52 -19.89
N ILE A 480 -17.62 -11.99 -19.36
CA ILE A 480 -17.77 -13.34 -18.79
C ILE A 480 -17.58 -14.41 -19.87
N ASN A 481 -18.27 -14.28 -20.99
CA ASN A 481 -18.17 -15.24 -22.10
C ASN A 481 -16.75 -15.32 -22.64
N GLU A 482 -16.09 -14.18 -22.82
CA GLU A 482 -14.69 -14.10 -23.23
C GLU A 482 -13.76 -14.77 -22.22
N ARG A 483 -13.94 -14.50 -20.93
CA ARG A 483 -13.10 -15.04 -19.87
C ARG A 483 -13.25 -16.56 -19.72
N ILE A 484 -14.47 -17.08 -19.85
CA ILE A 484 -14.74 -18.53 -19.89
C ILE A 484 -14.02 -19.15 -21.08
N ARG A 485 -14.19 -18.58 -22.29
CA ARG A 485 -13.52 -19.05 -23.50
C ARG A 485 -12.00 -19.11 -23.34
N TRP A 486 -11.38 -18.03 -22.86
CA TRP A 486 -9.93 -17.98 -22.64
C TRP A 486 -9.45 -19.00 -21.61
N ARG A 487 -10.19 -19.17 -20.50
CA ARG A 487 -9.84 -20.18 -19.49
C ARG A 487 -9.91 -21.59 -20.07
N THR A 488 -10.97 -21.92 -20.80
CA THR A 488 -11.11 -23.21 -21.47
C THR A 488 -9.98 -23.46 -22.47
N GLN A 489 -9.64 -22.47 -23.29
CA GLN A 489 -8.53 -22.57 -24.24
C GLN A 489 -7.19 -22.81 -23.54
N TYR A 490 -6.92 -22.07 -22.46
CA TYR A 490 -5.68 -22.21 -21.70
C TYR A 490 -5.55 -23.57 -21.01
N GLU A 491 -6.61 -24.08 -20.38
CA GLU A 491 -6.58 -25.41 -19.76
C GLU A 491 -6.39 -26.52 -20.80
N GLN A 492 -7.05 -26.42 -21.96
CA GLN A 492 -6.84 -27.35 -23.07
C GLN A 492 -5.40 -27.30 -23.60
N ALA A 493 -4.80 -26.11 -23.67
CA ALA A 493 -3.41 -25.94 -24.08
C ALA A 493 -2.44 -26.57 -23.07
N LYS A 494 -2.63 -26.34 -21.77
CA LYS A 494 -1.83 -26.98 -20.71
C LYS A 494 -1.86 -28.51 -20.79
N GLN A 495 -3.04 -29.08 -21.04
CA GLN A 495 -3.21 -30.52 -21.18
C GLN A 495 -2.47 -31.08 -22.41
N ARG A 496 -2.45 -30.33 -23.53
CA ARG A 496 -1.71 -30.74 -24.75
C ARG A 496 -0.20 -30.58 -24.62
N ALA A 497 0.26 -29.59 -23.85
CA ALA A 497 1.68 -29.26 -23.68
C ALA A 497 2.40 -30.13 -22.63
N ASN A 498 1.73 -31.09 -21.97
CA ASN A 498 2.24 -31.85 -20.82
C ASN A 498 2.69 -30.95 -19.63
N GLY A 499 1.97 -29.85 -19.40
CA GLY A 499 2.24 -28.88 -18.32
C GLY A 499 2.82 -27.55 -18.81
N PRO A 500 2.81 -26.48 -17.98
CA PRO A 500 3.46 -25.22 -18.30
C PRO A 500 4.99 -25.37 -18.33
N PRO A 501 5.73 -24.47 -19.02
CA PRO A 501 7.21 -24.52 -19.08
C PRO A 501 7.86 -24.63 -17.69
N ALA A 502 8.92 -25.43 -17.56
CA ALA A 502 9.56 -25.77 -16.28
C ALA A 502 10.09 -24.57 -15.46
N ASP A 503 10.33 -23.43 -16.12
CA ASP A 503 10.78 -22.17 -15.48
C ASP A 503 9.64 -21.24 -15.03
N ALA A 504 8.38 -21.60 -15.26
CA ALA A 504 7.23 -20.76 -14.94
C ALA A 504 6.47 -21.28 -13.71
N ARG A 505 6.98 -20.98 -12.50
CA ARG A 505 6.22 -21.21 -11.26
C ARG A 505 5.05 -20.23 -11.20
N SER A 506 3.86 -20.67 -11.61
CA SER A 506 2.65 -19.84 -11.58
C SER A 506 2.21 -19.59 -10.13
N ALA A 507 1.90 -18.33 -9.81
CA ALA A 507 1.32 -17.93 -8.51
C ALA A 507 -0.08 -18.52 -8.22
N THR A 508 -0.58 -19.42 -9.07
CA THR A 508 -1.89 -20.08 -8.97
C THR A 508 -1.83 -21.54 -8.55
N ASP A 509 -0.66 -22.12 -8.31
CA ASP A 509 -0.55 -23.48 -7.76
C ASP A 509 -0.89 -23.43 -6.26
N THR A 510 -2.19 -23.34 -5.99
CA THR A 510 -2.76 -23.72 -4.70
C THR A 510 -3.21 -25.16 -4.85
N ASP A 511 -2.42 -26.11 -4.35
CA ASP A 511 -2.97 -27.41 -4.00
C ASP A 511 -4.13 -27.20 -3.01
N ASP A 512 -5.19 -27.97 -3.20
CA ASP A 512 -6.40 -28.01 -2.39
C ASP A 512 -6.07 -28.19 -0.90
N ALA A 513 -5.93 -27.09 -0.17
CA ALA A 513 -5.80 -27.08 1.28
C ALA A 513 -6.87 -26.17 1.91
N ALA A 514 -8.12 -26.37 1.50
CA ALA A 514 -9.31 -25.90 2.21
C ALA A 514 -10.00 -27.10 2.88
N ASN A 515 -9.32 -27.75 3.82
CA ASN A 515 -9.95 -28.54 4.90
C ASN A 515 -8.89 -29.05 5.88
N SER A 516 -8.49 -28.23 6.84
CA SER A 516 -8.13 -28.70 8.20
C SER A 516 -8.01 -27.52 9.17
N ALA A 517 -8.75 -27.64 10.27
CA ALA A 517 -8.94 -26.70 11.35
C ALA A 517 -7.68 -26.31 12.14
N ALA A 518 -7.69 -25.11 12.73
CA ALA A 518 -7.72 -24.85 14.19
C ALA A 518 -7.27 -23.42 14.50
#